data_AF-A0A7W2Z1C1-F1
#
_entry.id   AF-A0A7W2Z1C1-F1
#
_cell.length_a   1.000
_cell.length_b   1.000
_cell.length_c   1.000
_cell.angle_alpha   90.00
_cell.angle_beta   90.00
_cell.angle_gamma   90.00
#
_symmetry.space_group_name_H-M   'P 1'
#
loop_
_entity.id
_entity.type
_entity.pdbx_description
1 polymer ?
#
loop_
_entity_poly.entity_id
_entity_poly.type
_entity_poly.pdbx_seq_one_letter_code
_entity_poly.pdbx_strand_id
1 'polypeptide(L)'
;MLTSANPQQPGPDTARFRAVLGHFPSGITAITSRDAQGEPVGMTVASFTSVSLAPPLVAFLPGKTSSTFPAIAERGTFCVNVLAIDQERICRAMSVSGGDKFAEVAWRPGPHGDPVIDGVVAWIDCGIEAVHDAGDHYIVIGRVNDLDADSTASPLLFFRSRYNHLVSA
;
A
#
# COMPACT_ATOMS: atom_id res chain seq x y z
N MET A 1 20.79 -23.66 -10.32
CA MET A 1 21.91 -22.70 -10.38
C MET A 1 21.38 -21.40 -10.94
N LEU A 2 21.00 -20.46 -10.07
CA LEU A 2 20.73 -19.09 -10.48
C LEU A 2 22.10 -18.41 -10.62
N THR A 3 22.44 -18.02 -11.84
CA THR A 3 23.65 -17.28 -12.16
C THR A 3 23.73 -16.03 -11.29
N SER A 4 24.83 -15.87 -10.54
CA SER A 4 25.16 -14.64 -9.83
C SER A 4 25.02 -13.45 -10.78
N ALA A 5 24.23 -12.45 -10.38
CA ALA A 5 24.07 -11.23 -11.14
C ALA A 5 25.44 -10.57 -11.35
N ASN A 6 25.73 -10.21 -12.60
CA ASN A 6 26.89 -9.43 -12.98
C ASN A 6 26.78 -8.04 -12.30
N PRO A 7 27.71 -7.63 -11.43
CA PRO A 7 27.66 -6.29 -10.85
C PRO A 7 27.99 -5.25 -11.93
N GLN A 8 27.15 -4.19 -12.00
CA GLN A 8 27.38 -2.93 -12.72
C GLN A 8 27.17 -2.92 -14.25
N GLN A 9 25.97 -3.24 -14.73
CA GLN A 9 25.43 -2.46 -15.86
C GLN A 9 24.72 -1.24 -15.26
N PRO A 10 25.08 0.01 -15.61
CA PRO A 10 24.32 1.16 -15.14
C PRO A 10 22.89 1.01 -15.64
N GLY A 11 21.94 0.99 -14.70
CA GLY A 11 20.53 0.97 -15.01
C GLY A 11 20.10 2.22 -15.80
N PRO A 12 18.84 2.27 -16.26
CA PRO A 12 18.30 3.47 -16.87
C PRO A 12 18.42 4.68 -15.92
N ASP A 13 18.54 5.88 -16.49
CA ASP A 13 18.41 7.13 -15.74
C ASP A 13 17.14 7.12 -14.88
N THR A 14 17.27 7.50 -13.60
CA THR A 14 16.19 7.41 -12.60
C THR A 14 14.94 8.20 -13.00
N ALA A 15 15.11 9.38 -13.60
CA ALA A 15 13.98 10.19 -14.04
C ALA A 15 13.26 9.52 -15.22
N ARG A 16 14.02 9.00 -16.20
CA ARG A 16 13.47 8.22 -17.33
C ARG A 16 12.77 6.95 -16.85
N PHE A 17 13.36 6.21 -15.93
CA PHE A 17 12.77 5.01 -15.35
C PHE A 17 11.42 5.31 -14.70
N ARG A 18 11.36 6.31 -13.82
CA ARG A 18 10.11 6.76 -13.19
C ARG A 18 9.07 7.24 -14.21
N ALA A 19 9.50 8.00 -15.22
CA ALA A 19 8.61 8.49 -16.26
C ALA A 19 7.99 7.35 -17.08
N VAL A 20 8.79 6.34 -17.45
CA VAL A 20 8.29 5.16 -18.19
C VAL A 20 7.34 4.34 -17.31
N LEU A 21 7.71 4.03 -16.06
CA LEU A 21 6.84 3.28 -15.15
C LEU A 21 5.53 4.01 -14.83
N GLY A 22 5.53 5.35 -14.84
CA GLY A 22 4.31 6.14 -14.69
C GLY A 22 3.25 5.91 -15.77
N HIS A 23 3.56 5.19 -16.86
CA HIS A 23 2.60 4.78 -17.89
C HIS A 23 1.82 3.50 -17.52
N PHE A 24 2.19 2.82 -16.44
CA PHE A 24 1.40 1.72 -15.88
C PHE A 24 0.47 2.29 -14.79
N PRO A 25 -0.83 2.46 -15.06
CA PRO A 25 -1.75 3.01 -14.08
C PRO A 25 -1.92 2.04 -12.92
N SER A 26 -2.18 2.57 -11.73
CA SER A 26 -2.54 1.76 -10.57
C SER A 26 -3.66 2.40 -9.75
N GLY A 27 -4.35 1.56 -8.99
CA GLY A 27 -5.14 2.04 -7.85
C GLY A 27 -4.21 2.52 -6.74
N ILE A 28 -4.75 3.32 -5.84
CA ILE A 28 -4.03 3.78 -4.65
C ILE A 28 -4.58 3.06 -3.42
N THR A 29 -3.68 2.55 -2.58
CA THR A 29 -4.05 1.94 -1.31
C THR A 29 -3.38 2.65 -0.14
N ALA A 30 -4.08 2.74 0.98
CA ALA A 30 -3.49 3.05 2.27
C ALA A 30 -3.23 1.75 3.04
N ILE A 31 -1.97 1.48 3.37
CA ILE A 31 -1.58 0.40 4.28
C ILE A 31 -1.63 0.95 5.69
N THR A 32 -2.40 0.32 6.55
CA THR A 32 -2.65 0.79 7.91
C THR A 32 -2.36 -0.31 8.93
N SER A 33 -1.95 0.09 10.12
CA SER A 33 -1.73 -0.79 11.27
C SER A 33 -1.84 0.06 12.54
N ARG A 34 -1.39 -0.46 13.68
CA ARG A 34 -1.20 0.34 14.89
C ARG A 34 0.18 0.08 15.47
N ASP A 35 0.79 1.12 16.03
CA ASP A 35 2.10 1.02 16.68
C ASP A 35 2.03 0.31 18.05
N ALA A 36 3.16 0.24 18.75
CA ALA A 36 3.27 -0.40 20.05
C ALA A 36 2.44 0.27 21.15
N GLN A 37 2.04 1.53 20.98
CA GLN A 37 1.14 2.26 21.88
C GLN A 37 -0.33 2.05 21.50
N GLY A 38 -0.58 1.40 20.36
CA GLY A 38 -1.91 1.22 19.80
C GLY A 38 -2.42 2.45 19.04
N GLU A 39 -1.56 3.41 18.70
CA GLU A 39 -1.96 4.53 17.87
C GLU A 39 -1.98 4.13 16.39
N PRO A 40 -2.94 4.62 15.59
CA PRO A 40 -3.06 4.25 14.19
C PRO A 40 -1.87 4.80 13.39
N VAL A 41 -1.28 3.94 12.57
CA VAL A 41 -0.18 4.30 11.65
C VAL A 41 -0.55 3.89 10.23
N GLY A 42 -0.08 4.67 9.26
CA GLY A 42 -0.51 4.48 7.88
C GLY A 42 0.44 5.07 6.84
N MET A 43 0.50 4.41 5.69
CA MET A 43 1.25 4.87 4.52
C MET A 43 0.50 4.58 3.23
N THR A 44 0.57 5.51 2.29
CA THR A 44 0.03 5.30 0.94
C THR A 44 1.01 4.51 0.09
N VAL A 45 0.52 3.50 -0.63
CA VAL A 45 1.28 2.78 -1.66
C VAL A 45 0.45 2.62 -2.93
N ALA A 46 1.13 2.73 -4.07
CA ALA A 46 0.62 2.45 -5.40
C ALA A 46 1.11 1.09 -5.94
N SER A 47 1.77 0.30 -5.08
CA SER A 47 2.47 -0.94 -5.39
C SER A 47 1.72 -2.21 -4.96
N PHE A 48 0.49 -2.07 -4.47
CA PHE A 48 -0.34 -3.19 -4.03
C PHE A 48 -0.67 -4.13 -5.20
N THR A 49 -0.60 -5.44 -4.96
CA THR A 49 -0.95 -6.46 -5.96
C THR A 49 -1.40 -7.77 -5.31
N SER A 50 -2.22 -8.56 -6.02
CA SER A 50 -2.52 -9.96 -5.66
C SER A 50 -1.33 -10.86 -6.01
N VAL A 51 -1.04 -11.85 -5.17
CA VAL A 51 0.08 -12.79 -5.35
C VAL A 51 -0.40 -14.22 -5.57
N SER A 52 -1.35 -14.70 -4.77
CA SER A 52 -1.83 -16.09 -4.83
C SER A 52 -3.28 -16.19 -4.39
N LEU A 53 -4.01 -17.17 -4.93
CA LEU A 53 -5.37 -17.50 -4.51
C LEU A 53 -5.39 -18.58 -3.42
N ALA A 54 -4.45 -19.53 -3.45
CA ALA A 54 -4.40 -20.65 -2.49
C ALA A 54 -2.93 -20.97 -2.12
N PRO A 55 -2.43 -20.53 -0.95
CA PRO A 55 -3.12 -19.67 0.02
C PRO A 55 -3.40 -18.26 -0.52
N PRO A 56 -4.38 -17.51 0.02
CA PRO A 56 -4.68 -16.16 -0.43
C PRO A 56 -3.58 -15.21 0.03
N LEU A 57 -2.81 -14.67 -0.92
CA LEU A 57 -1.67 -13.79 -0.67
C LEU A 57 -1.78 -12.50 -1.48
N VAL A 58 -1.36 -11.41 -0.87
CA VAL A 58 -1.17 -10.08 -1.48
C VAL A 58 0.24 -9.58 -1.21
N ALA A 59 0.67 -8.53 -1.91
CA ALA A 59 1.91 -7.86 -1.62
C ALA A 59 1.81 -6.34 -1.73
N PHE A 60 2.67 -5.64 -0.99
CA PHE A 60 2.97 -4.23 -1.18
C PHE A 60 4.47 -3.98 -0.97
N LEU A 61 4.95 -2.86 -1.53
CA LEU A 61 6.37 -2.53 -1.54
C LEU A 61 6.61 -1.21 -0.81
N PRO A 62 6.93 -1.22 0.50
CA PRO A 62 7.33 -0.02 1.24
C PRO A 62 8.80 0.31 0.98
N GLY A 63 9.12 1.60 0.87
CA GLY A 63 10.50 2.07 0.79
C GLY A 63 11.25 1.81 2.10
N LYS A 64 12.55 1.49 2.02
CA LYS A 64 13.40 1.28 3.20
C LYS A 64 13.55 2.52 4.09
N THR A 65 13.24 3.70 3.55
CA THR A 65 13.24 4.99 4.26
C THR A 65 11.90 5.33 4.91
N SER A 66 10.89 4.44 4.82
CA SER A 66 9.58 4.65 5.44
C SER A 66 9.71 4.73 6.96
N SER A 67 9.13 5.78 7.57
CA SER A 67 9.00 5.88 9.03
C SER A 67 7.81 5.09 9.58
N THR A 68 6.90 4.63 8.72
CA THR A 68 5.69 3.89 9.11
C THR A 68 5.89 2.38 9.07
N PHE A 69 6.63 1.87 8.08
CA PHE A 69 6.79 0.44 7.88
C PHE A 69 7.39 -0.31 9.09
N PRO A 70 8.38 0.22 9.83
CA PRO A 70 8.90 -0.47 11.01
C PRO A 70 7.82 -0.84 12.03
N ALA A 71 6.86 0.05 12.29
CA ALA A 71 5.74 -0.22 13.20
C ALA A 71 4.80 -1.30 12.66
N ILE A 72 4.53 -1.29 11.35
CA ILE A 72 3.72 -2.33 10.67
C ILE A 72 4.42 -3.70 10.77
N ALA A 73 5.73 -3.72 10.52
CA ALA A 73 6.55 -4.94 10.58
C ALA A 73 6.62 -5.51 12.00
N GLU A 74 6.76 -4.66 13.02
CA GLU A 74 6.75 -5.06 14.43
C GLU A 74 5.39 -5.61 14.85
N ARG A 75 4.30 -4.97 14.42
CA ARG A 75 2.93 -5.44 14.71
C ARG A 75 2.62 -6.78 14.03
N GLY A 76 3.14 -7.01 12.82
CA GLY A 76 2.93 -8.24 12.06
C GLY A 76 1.56 -8.35 11.38
N THR A 77 0.67 -7.37 11.53
CA THR A 77 -0.64 -7.30 10.87
C THR A 77 -0.84 -5.92 10.24
N PHE A 78 -1.64 -5.89 9.16
CA PHE A 78 -1.99 -4.66 8.47
C PHE A 78 -3.34 -4.79 7.76
N CYS A 79 -3.99 -3.65 7.53
CA CYS A 79 -5.14 -3.54 6.65
C CYS A 79 -4.78 -2.73 5.40
N VAL A 80 -5.07 -3.30 4.23
CA VAL A 80 -5.02 -2.61 2.94
C VAL A 80 -6.35 -1.92 2.71
N ASN A 81 -6.34 -0.61 2.50
CA ASN A 81 -7.52 0.21 2.23
C ASN A 81 -7.46 0.73 0.79
N VAL A 82 -8.28 0.22 -0.12
CA VAL A 82 -8.35 0.67 -1.52
C VAL A 82 -9.10 1.99 -1.58
N LEU A 83 -8.41 3.08 -1.87
CA LEU A 83 -8.96 4.43 -1.73
C LEU A 83 -9.99 4.74 -2.82
N ALA A 84 -11.08 5.37 -2.44
CA ALA A 84 -12.10 5.91 -3.33
C ALA A 84 -11.68 7.25 -3.94
N ILE A 85 -12.31 7.61 -5.04
CA ILE A 85 -12.02 8.80 -5.86
C ILE A 85 -12.00 10.11 -5.07
N ASP A 86 -12.84 10.24 -4.04
CA ASP A 86 -12.96 11.42 -3.18
C ASP A 86 -11.95 11.44 -2.01
N GLN A 87 -11.15 10.39 -1.86
CA GLN A 87 -10.18 10.23 -0.76
C GLN A 87 -8.76 10.73 -1.12
N GLU A 88 -8.63 11.65 -2.07
CA GLU A 88 -7.33 12.25 -2.43
C GLU A 88 -6.66 12.92 -1.19
N ARG A 89 -7.45 13.54 -0.31
CA ARG A 89 -6.93 14.14 0.94
C ARG A 89 -6.26 13.10 1.84
N ILE A 90 -6.88 11.93 2.01
CA ILE A 90 -6.35 10.81 2.81
C ILE A 90 -5.06 10.30 2.17
N CYS A 91 -5.08 10.08 0.85
CA CYS A 91 -3.90 9.68 0.09
C CYS A 91 -2.71 10.62 0.37
N ARG A 92 -2.93 11.94 0.33
CA ARG A 92 -1.89 12.94 0.56
C ARG A 92 -1.38 12.93 2.00
N ALA A 93 -2.29 12.89 2.97
CA ALA A 93 -1.95 12.85 4.40
C ALA A 93 -1.07 11.63 4.74
N MET A 94 -1.37 10.47 4.17
CA MET A 94 -0.61 9.24 4.41
C MET A 94 0.66 9.10 3.56
N SER A 95 0.91 10.00 2.59
CA SER A 95 2.11 9.98 1.74
C SER A 95 3.31 10.73 2.32
N VAL A 96 3.09 11.59 3.34
CA VAL A 96 4.15 12.38 3.97
C VAL A 96 4.66 11.71 5.24
N SER A 97 5.89 12.04 5.66
CA SER A 97 6.47 11.55 6.92
C SER A 97 6.10 12.46 8.08
N GLY A 98 5.82 11.85 9.25
CA GLY A 98 5.48 12.58 10.47
C GLY A 98 4.06 13.14 10.50
N GLY A 99 3.75 13.87 11.59
CA GLY A 99 2.43 14.42 11.85
C GLY A 99 1.40 13.37 12.28
N ASP A 100 0.27 13.85 12.78
CA ASP A 100 -0.90 13.00 13.04
C ASP A 100 -1.65 12.78 11.71
N LYS A 101 -1.32 11.66 11.05
CA LYS A 101 -1.91 11.27 9.75
C LYS A 101 -3.39 10.88 9.85
N PHE A 102 -3.87 10.60 11.06
CA PHE A 102 -5.22 10.10 11.32
C PHE A 102 -6.14 11.16 11.96
N ALA A 103 -5.62 12.34 12.29
CA ALA A 103 -6.36 13.44 12.92
C ALA A 103 -7.74 13.72 12.30
N GLU A 104 -7.86 13.59 10.97
CA GLU A 104 -9.08 13.85 10.20
C GLU A 104 -9.50 12.66 9.33
N VAL A 105 -9.08 11.45 9.71
CA VAL A 105 -9.42 10.21 9.00
C VAL A 105 -10.35 9.39 9.89
N ALA A 106 -11.60 9.25 9.48
CA ALA A 106 -12.54 8.35 10.14
C ALA A 106 -12.18 6.89 9.78
N TRP A 107 -12.13 6.03 10.80
CA TRP A 107 -11.82 4.62 10.64
C TRP A 107 -12.47 3.79 11.74
N ARG A 108 -12.59 2.50 11.49
CA ARG A 108 -13.06 1.48 12.43
C ARG A 108 -12.05 0.33 12.53
N PRO A 109 -11.98 -0.38 13.66
CA PRO A 109 -11.11 -1.55 13.75
C PRO A 109 -11.59 -2.65 12.78
N GLY A 110 -10.67 -3.19 11.99
CA GLY A 110 -10.84 -4.43 11.23
C GLY A 110 -10.68 -5.68 12.12
N PRO A 111 -10.70 -6.89 11.52
CA PRO A 111 -10.57 -8.15 12.25
C PRO A 111 -9.31 -8.27 13.13
N HIS A 112 -8.14 -7.83 12.65
CA HIS A 112 -6.93 -7.75 13.50
C HIS A 112 -6.85 -6.48 14.36
N GLY A 113 -7.88 -5.65 14.34
CA GLY A 113 -7.93 -4.34 15.02
C GLY A 113 -7.18 -3.23 14.28
N ASP A 114 -6.69 -3.49 13.07
CA ASP A 114 -6.01 -2.48 12.25
C ASP A 114 -7.03 -1.57 11.54
N PRO A 115 -6.68 -0.30 11.25
CA PRO A 115 -7.66 0.67 10.75
C PRO A 115 -8.27 0.32 9.38
N VAL A 116 -9.58 0.11 9.35
CA VAL A 116 -10.38 0.16 8.11
C VAL A 116 -10.90 1.58 7.97
N ILE A 117 -10.44 2.30 6.95
CA ILE A 117 -10.82 3.70 6.67
C ILE A 117 -12.26 3.71 6.13
N ASP A 118 -13.07 4.65 6.60
CA ASP A 118 -14.45 4.78 6.14
C ASP A 118 -14.52 5.26 4.68
N GLY A 119 -15.42 4.67 3.89
CA GLY A 119 -15.66 5.06 2.49
C GLY A 119 -14.65 4.53 1.48
N VAL A 120 -13.78 3.59 1.87
CA VAL A 120 -12.88 2.89 0.93
C VAL A 120 -13.67 2.00 -0.03
N VAL A 121 -13.13 1.79 -1.23
CA VAL A 121 -13.72 0.87 -2.23
C VAL A 121 -13.65 -0.58 -1.73
N ALA A 122 -12.55 -0.94 -1.07
CA ALA A 122 -12.37 -2.26 -0.49
C ALA A 122 -11.38 -2.20 0.66
N TRP A 123 -11.47 -3.16 1.56
CA TRP A 123 -10.46 -3.40 2.58
C TRP A 123 -10.05 -4.87 2.61
N ILE A 124 -8.78 -5.12 2.92
CA ILE A 124 -8.19 -6.46 2.98
C ILE A 124 -7.35 -6.55 4.27
N ASP A 125 -7.78 -7.37 5.20
CA ASP A 125 -7.15 -7.62 6.49
C ASP A 125 -6.11 -8.76 6.37
N CYS A 126 -4.88 -8.48 6.79
CA CYS A 126 -3.73 -9.33 6.49
C CYS A 126 -2.79 -9.51 7.70
N GLY A 127 -2.26 -10.72 7.83
CA GLY A 127 -1.00 -10.97 8.56
C GLY A 127 0.21 -10.92 7.63
N ILE A 128 1.36 -10.44 8.10
CA ILE A 128 2.62 -10.51 7.35
C ILE A 128 3.06 -11.98 7.27
N GLU A 129 3.19 -12.48 6.04
CA GLU A 129 3.69 -13.83 5.74
C GLU A 129 5.21 -13.82 5.56
N ALA A 130 5.73 -12.83 4.82
CA ALA A 130 7.16 -12.71 4.53
C ALA A 130 7.56 -11.28 4.18
N VAL A 131 8.83 -10.94 4.44
CA VAL A 131 9.45 -9.68 4.02
C VAL A 131 10.76 -9.99 3.31
N HIS A 132 10.90 -9.53 2.08
CA HIS A 132 12.10 -9.74 1.27
C HIS A 132 12.80 -8.41 0.96
N ASP A 133 14.13 -8.43 0.94
CA ASP A 133 14.93 -7.29 0.49
C ASP A 133 14.84 -7.11 -1.03
N ALA A 134 14.57 -5.90 -1.50
CA ALA A 134 14.44 -5.59 -2.92
C ALA A 134 14.96 -4.18 -3.24
N GLY A 135 16.30 -4.01 -3.26
CA GLY A 135 16.92 -2.75 -3.65
C GLY A 135 16.69 -1.65 -2.61
N ASP A 136 16.00 -0.58 -2.97
CA ASP A 136 15.61 0.51 -2.04
C ASP A 136 14.24 0.29 -1.37
N HIS A 137 13.58 -0.84 -1.64
CA HIS A 137 12.30 -1.24 -1.06
C HIS A 137 12.40 -2.61 -0.38
N TYR A 138 11.35 -2.94 0.37
CA TYR A 138 11.01 -4.31 0.73
C TYR A 138 9.90 -4.82 -0.19
N ILE A 139 9.81 -6.15 -0.34
CA ILE A 139 8.59 -6.82 -0.81
C ILE A 139 7.95 -7.46 0.41
N VAL A 140 6.78 -6.94 0.82
CA VAL A 140 6.02 -7.48 1.94
C VAL A 140 4.92 -8.34 1.37
N ILE A 141 4.91 -9.62 1.73
CA ILE A 141 3.85 -10.58 1.39
C ILE A 141 2.93 -10.67 2.59
N GLY A 142 1.64 -10.44 2.37
CA GLY A 142 0.59 -10.61 3.37
C GLY A 142 -0.28 -11.82 3.05
N ARG A 143 -0.61 -12.59 4.09
CA ARG A 143 -1.66 -13.61 4.05
C ARG A 143 -2.98 -12.93 4.38
N VAL A 144 -3.97 -13.11 3.51
CA VAL A 144 -5.29 -12.53 3.69
C VAL A 144 -6.09 -13.37 4.68
N ASN A 145 -6.69 -12.70 5.66
CA ASN A 145 -7.53 -13.31 6.69
C ASN A 145 -9.01 -13.00 6.47
N ASP A 146 -9.32 -11.77 6.06
CA ASP A 146 -10.68 -11.32 5.76
C ASP A 146 -10.64 -10.15 4.76
N LEU A 147 -11.74 -9.90 4.05
CA LEU A 147 -11.85 -8.81 3.09
C LEU A 147 -13.31 -8.50 2.75
N ASP A 148 -13.59 -7.26 2.39
CA ASP A 148 -14.89 -6.84 1.88
C ASP A 148 -14.74 -5.64 0.92
N ALA A 149 -15.78 -5.36 0.14
CA ALA A 149 -15.77 -4.30 -0.87
C ALA A 149 -17.14 -3.63 -1.02
N ASP A 150 -17.12 -2.31 -1.27
CA ASP A 150 -18.27 -1.55 -1.74
C ASP A 150 -18.26 -1.51 -3.28
N SER A 151 -19.12 -2.32 -3.89
CA SER A 151 -19.26 -2.40 -5.35
C SER A 151 -19.78 -1.12 -6.03
N THR A 152 -20.23 -0.12 -5.26
CA THR A 152 -20.76 1.14 -5.79
C THR A 152 -19.73 2.26 -5.84
N ALA A 153 -18.62 2.13 -5.09
CA ALA A 153 -17.58 3.14 -5.02
C ALA A 153 -16.60 3.06 -6.21
N SER A 154 -16.15 4.22 -6.69
CA SER A 154 -15.13 4.31 -7.75
C SER A 154 -13.73 4.55 -7.16
N PRO A 155 -12.68 3.85 -7.64
CA PRO A 155 -11.34 3.94 -7.08
C PRO A 155 -10.62 5.23 -7.49
N LEU A 156 -9.76 5.71 -6.59
CA LEU A 156 -8.75 6.71 -6.91
C LEU A 156 -7.61 6.05 -7.69
N LEU A 157 -7.31 6.61 -8.87
CA LEU A 157 -6.25 6.11 -9.73
C LEU A 157 -5.03 7.03 -9.74
N PHE A 158 -3.86 6.43 -9.91
CA PHE A 158 -2.61 7.14 -10.14
C PHE A 158 -2.05 6.80 -11.53
N PHE A 159 -1.82 7.82 -12.35
CA PHE A 159 -1.29 7.66 -13.69
C PHE A 159 -0.46 8.90 -14.06
N ARG A 160 0.77 8.69 -14.55
CA ARG A 160 1.72 9.75 -14.94
C ARG A 160 1.87 10.86 -13.90
N SER A 161 2.03 10.45 -12.64
CA SER A 161 2.18 11.34 -11.48
C SER A 161 0.98 12.25 -11.19
N ARG A 162 -0.24 11.83 -11.59
CA ARG A 162 -1.49 12.57 -11.38
C ARG A 162 -2.59 11.64 -10.88
N TYR A 163 -3.51 12.22 -10.12
CA TYR A 163 -4.77 11.56 -9.75
C TYR A 163 -5.72 11.52 -10.95
N ASN A 164 -6.38 10.39 -11.13
CA ASN A 164 -7.30 10.12 -12.23
C ASN A 164 -8.53 9.36 -11.72
N HIS A 165 -9.55 9.27 -12.58
CA HIS A 165 -10.79 8.55 -12.32
C HIS A 165 -11.11 7.58 -13.48
N LEU A 166 -11.90 6.55 -13.18
CA LEU A 166 -12.48 5.71 -14.22
C LEU A 166 -13.55 6.49 -14.97
N VAL A 167 -13.57 6.33 -16.30
CA VAL A 167 -14.69 6.76 -17.14
C VAL A 167 -15.46 5.49 -17.51
N SER A 168 -16.77 5.44 -17.22
CA SER A 168 -17.60 4.31 -17.64
C SER A 168 -17.60 4.20 -19.16
N ALA A 169 -17.46 2.98 -19.67
CA ALA A 169 -17.56 2.67 -21.10
C ALA A 169 -19.01 2.62 -21.58
#